data_AF-A0A530QG43-F1
#
_entry.id   AF-A0A530QG43-F1
#
_cell.length_a   1.000
_cell.length_b   1.000
_cell.length_c   1.000
_cell.angle_alpha   90.00
_cell.angle_beta   90.00
_cell.angle_gamma   90.00
#
_symmetry.space_group_name_H-M   'P 1'
#
loop_
_entity.id
_entity.type
_entity.pdbx_description
1 polymer ?
#
loop_
_entity_poly.entity_id
_entity_poly.type
_entity_poly.pdbx_seq_one_letter_code
_entity_poly.pdbx_strand_id
1 'polypeptide(L)'
;ALVRLASVTGDLDLQEKAWTTAEHAMGRAAQQAYGQAGIVNACALALEPLKLVLIDNLERSSLVPVANRNPDPRRVDIVVPVGTEANRPALPGGVVPPTEKPGAWLCT
;
A
#
# COMPACT_ATOMS: atom_id res chain seq x y z
N ALA A 1 9.33 -0.64 5.42
CA ALA A 1 9.53 0.59 4.62
C ALA A 1 9.50 0.29 3.12
N LEU A 2 10.38 -0.59 2.60
CA LEU A 2 10.49 -0.91 1.17
C LEU A 2 9.15 -1.32 0.51
N VAL A 3 8.42 -2.26 1.11
CA VAL A 3 7.10 -2.70 0.63
C VAL A 3 6.15 -1.53 0.41
N ARG A 4 6.01 -0.65 1.42
CA ARG A 4 5.11 0.50 1.35
C ARG A 4 5.51 1.48 0.26
N LEU A 5 6.82 1.72 0.10
CA LEU A 5 7.33 2.59 -0.97
C LEU A 5 7.03 1.99 -2.34
N ALA A 6 7.27 0.69 -2.54
CA ALA A 6 6.93 -0.01 -3.78
C ALA A 6 5.43 0.04 -4.09
N SER A 7 4.56 -0.10 -3.08
CA SER A 7 3.11 0.02 -3.25
C SER A 7 2.65 1.43 -3.66
N VAL A 8 3.35 2.49 -3.24
CA VAL A 8 3.05 3.88 -3.64
C VAL A 8 3.56 4.16 -5.05
N THR A 9 4.80 3.79 -5.35
CA THR A 9 5.45 4.13 -6.62
C THR A 9 5.04 3.21 -7.76
N GLY A 10 4.56 2.00 -7.46
CA GLY A 10 4.35 0.96 -8.47
C GLY A 10 5.65 0.43 -9.06
N ASP A 11 6.78 0.67 -8.40
CA ASP A 11 8.11 0.25 -8.85
C ASP A 11 8.33 -1.25 -8.58
N LEU A 12 8.38 -2.03 -9.67
CA LEU A 12 8.54 -3.47 -9.62
C LEU A 12 9.92 -3.90 -9.13
N ASP A 13 10.98 -3.15 -9.45
CA ASP A 13 12.34 -3.45 -8.98
C ASP A 13 12.42 -3.27 -7.46
N LEU A 14 11.73 -2.24 -6.95
CA LEU A 14 11.63 -2.01 -5.51
C LEU A 14 10.77 -3.09 -4.81
N GLN A 15 9.72 -3.59 -5.48
CA GLN A 15 8.92 -4.70 -4.99
C GLN A 15 9.75 -5.98 -4.90
N GLU A 16 10.49 -6.33 -5.95
CA GLU A 16 11.38 -7.50 -5.98
C GLU A 16 12.44 -7.40 -4.88
N LYS A 17 13.07 -6.23 -4.73
CA LYS A 17 14.03 -5.99 -3.65
C LYS A 17 13.40 -6.17 -2.26
N ALA A 18 12.17 -5.71 -2.07
CA ALA A 18 11.44 -5.87 -0.81
C ALA A 18 11.16 -7.36 -0.52
N TRP A 19 10.78 -8.13 -1.55
CA TRP A 19 10.54 -9.56 -1.48
C TRP A 19 11.79 -10.33 -1.08
N THR A 20 12.89 -10.18 -1.84
CA THR A 20 14.17 -10.84 -1.56
C THR A 20 14.71 -10.51 -0.17
N THR A 21 14.55 -9.25 0.28
CA THR A 21 14.94 -8.85 1.63
C THR A 21 14.12 -9.57 2.71
N ALA A 22 12.81 -9.72 2.50
CA ALA A 22 11.92 -10.41 3.41
C ALA A 22 12.25 -11.91 3.48
N GLU A 23 12.51 -12.56 2.36
CA GLU A 23 12.94 -13.97 2.30
C GLU A 23 14.21 -14.22 3.11
N HIS A 24 15.25 -13.41 2.88
CA HIS A 24 16.50 -13.51 3.63
C HIS A 24 16.30 -13.25 5.12
N ALA A 25 15.43 -12.32 5.50
CA ALA A 25 15.11 -12.05 6.89
C ALA A 25 14.38 -13.23 7.55
N MET A 26 13.42 -13.83 6.85
CA MET A 26 12.68 -15.00 7.36
C MET A 26 13.59 -16.21 7.56
N GLY A 27 14.53 -16.44 6.64
CA GLY A 27 15.56 -17.48 6.79
C GLY A 27 16.41 -17.29 8.05
N ARG A 28 16.82 -16.05 8.37
CA ARG A 28 17.51 -15.74 9.63
C ARG A 28 16.62 -15.94 10.85
N ALA A 29 15.34 -15.56 10.74
CA ALA A 29 14.40 -15.66 11.86
C ALA A 29 14.19 -17.10 12.35
N ALA A 30 14.27 -18.08 11.43
CA ALA A 30 14.15 -19.50 11.76
C ALA A 30 15.22 -20.00 12.74
N GLN A 31 16.38 -19.33 12.82
CA GLN A 31 17.51 -19.73 13.66
C GLN A 31 17.69 -18.85 14.91
N GLN A 32 16.89 -17.80 15.07
CA GLN A 32 17.08 -16.83 16.14
C GLN A 32 16.10 -17.11 17.30
N ALA A 33 16.63 -17.19 18.52
CA ALA A 33 15.89 -17.63 19.70
C ALA A 33 14.73 -16.69 20.12
N TYR A 34 14.88 -15.37 19.91
CA TYR A 34 13.89 -14.36 20.31
C TYR A 34 13.90 -13.17 19.34
N GLY A 35 12.83 -12.39 19.29
CA GLY A 35 12.77 -11.14 18.52
C GLY A 35 12.25 -11.27 17.08
N GLN A 36 11.68 -12.41 16.70
CA GLN A 36 11.18 -12.64 15.32
C GLN A 36 9.93 -11.85 14.96
N ALA A 37 9.20 -11.32 15.95
CA ALA A 37 7.92 -10.67 15.73
C ALA A 37 7.99 -9.57 14.66
N GLY A 38 9.06 -8.76 14.67
CA GLY A 38 9.27 -7.71 13.67
C GLY A 38 9.51 -8.26 12.25
N ILE A 39 10.25 -9.37 12.14
CA ILE A 39 10.53 -10.02 10.85
C ILE A 39 9.24 -10.65 10.32
N VAL A 40 8.53 -11.43 11.12
CA VAL A 40 7.28 -12.10 10.73
C VAL A 40 6.23 -11.07 10.29
N ASN A 41 6.08 -9.98 11.04
CA ASN A 41 5.15 -8.91 10.67
C ASN A 41 5.56 -8.22 9.35
N ALA A 42 6.85 -7.96 9.15
CA ALA A 42 7.33 -7.36 7.90
C ALA A 42 7.13 -8.29 6.69
N CYS A 43 7.35 -9.60 6.85
CA CYS A 43 7.10 -10.60 5.83
C CYS A 43 5.61 -10.70 5.48
N ALA A 44 4.71 -10.62 6.47
CA ALA A 44 3.27 -10.60 6.22
C ALA A 44 2.86 -9.41 5.33
N LEU A 45 3.45 -8.23 5.54
CA LEU A 45 3.21 -7.06 4.69
C LEU A 45 3.75 -7.23 3.26
N ALA A 46 4.86 -7.95 3.10
CA ALA A 46 5.45 -8.21 1.78
C ALA A 46 4.62 -9.23 0.97
N LEU A 47 4.01 -10.20 1.66
CA LEU A 47 3.14 -11.21 1.06
C LEU A 47 1.80 -10.62 0.61
N GLU A 48 1.18 -9.79 1.45
CA GLU A 48 -0.15 -9.21 1.21
C GLU A 48 -0.11 -7.68 1.39
N PRO A 49 0.48 -6.93 0.43
CA PRO A 49 0.55 -5.49 0.51
C PRO A 49 -0.82 -4.84 0.25
N LEU A 50 -1.38 -4.17 1.26
CA LEU A 50 -2.67 -3.49 1.16
C LEU A 50 -2.50 -2.02 0.73
N LYS A 51 -3.25 -1.57 -0.28
CA LYS A 51 -3.35 -0.14 -0.63
C LYS A 51 -4.80 0.33 -0.72
N LEU A 52 -5.09 1.51 -0.21
CA LEU A 52 -6.38 2.19 -0.35
C LEU A 52 -6.20 3.40 -1.26
N VAL A 53 -6.84 3.37 -2.42
CA VAL A 53 -6.89 4.52 -3.32
C VAL A 53 -8.15 5.31 -3.01
N LEU A 54 -7.99 6.57 -2.60
CA LEU A 54 -9.06 7.50 -2.29
C LEU A 54 -9.11 8.56 -3.38
N ILE A 55 -10.22 8.64 -4.09
CA ILE A 55 -10.52 9.73 -4.99
C ILE A 55 -11.41 10.70 -4.21
N ASP A 56 -10.94 11.92 -3.95
CA ASP A 56 -11.67 12.86 -3.09
C ASP A 56 -11.48 14.31 -3.54
N ASN A 57 -12.37 15.20 -3.10
CA ASN A 57 -12.20 16.63 -3.29
C ASN A 57 -11.37 17.18 -2.14
N LEU A 58 -10.17 17.71 -2.42
CA LEU A 58 -9.27 18.18 -1.36
C LEU A 58 -9.79 19.42 -0.59
N GLU A 59 -10.60 20.28 -1.24
CA GLU A 59 -11.19 21.46 -0.59
C GLU A 59 -12.37 21.09 0.30
N ARG A 60 -13.07 20.01 -0.04
CA ARG A 60 -14.24 19.51 0.71
C ARG A 60 -14.17 18.00 0.87
N SER A 61 -13.10 17.56 1.54
CA SER A 61 -12.78 16.14 1.66
C SER A 61 -13.79 15.41 2.54
N SER A 62 -14.33 14.32 1.99
CA SER A 62 -15.33 13.48 2.64
C SER A 62 -14.77 12.11 3.05
N LEU A 63 -13.77 11.61 2.33
CA LEU A 63 -13.23 10.27 2.48
C LEU A 63 -11.92 10.25 3.28
N VAL A 64 -11.04 11.25 3.11
CA VAL A 64 -9.78 11.33 3.88
C VAL A 64 -10.04 11.37 5.39
N PRO A 65 -11.01 12.14 5.92
CA PRO A 65 -11.33 12.11 7.36
C PRO A 65 -11.88 10.76 7.84
N VAL A 66 -12.53 9.98 6.96
CA VAL A 66 -13.02 8.64 7.30
C VAL A 66 -11.86 7.65 7.38
N ALA A 67 -10.93 7.70 6.42
CA ALA A 67 -9.73 6.88 6.42
C ALA A 67 -8.84 7.16 7.65
N ASN A 68 -8.64 8.44 7.99
CA ASN A 68 -7.86 8.84 9.17
C ASN A 68 -8.49 8.38 10.49
N ARG A 69 -9.82 8.26 10.56
CA ARG A 69 -10.53 7.71 11.75
C ARG A 69 -10.46 6.18 11.84
N ASN A 70 -10.13 5.51 10.74
CA ASN A 70 -10.00 4.04 10.66
C ASN A 70 -8.62 3.67 10.08
N PRO A 71 -7.52 3.99 10.80
CA PRO A 71 -6.18 3.69 10.32
C PRO A 71 -5.93 2.17 10.34
N ASP A 72 -5.47 1.62 9.22
CA ASP A 72 -4.89 0.27 9.16
C ASP A 72 -3.37 0.39 8.99
N PRO A 73 -2.55 -0.03 9.97
CA PRO A 73 -1.09 0.08 9.91
C PRO A 73 -0.45 -0.78 8.81
N ARG A 74 -1.18 -1.78 8.28
CA ARG A 74 -0.72 -2.64 7.18
C ARG A 74 -0.94 -2.00 5.82
N ARG A 75 -1.77 -0.96 5.76
CA ARG A 75 -2.24 -0.33 4.55
C ARG A 75 -1.46 0.94 4.23
N VAL A 76 -1.42 1.27 2.95
CA VAL A 76 -0.96 2.56 2.44
C VAL A 76 -2.13 3.28 1.77
N ASP A 77 -2.36 4.52 2.17
CA ASP A 77 -3.45 5.34 1.63
C ASP A 77 -2.90 6.30 0.58
N ILE A 78 -3.45 6.27 -0.62
CA ILE A 78 -3.09 7.12 -1.76
C ILE A 78 -4.28 8.01 -2.05
N VAL A 79 -4.11 9.33 -1.89
CA VAL A 79 -5.17 10.30 -2.16
C VAL A 79 -4.96 10.91 -3.54
N VAL A 80 -6.01 10.87 -4.35
CA VAL A 80 -6.06 11.41 -5.70
C VAL A 80 -7.19 12.43 -5.77
N PRO A 81 -6.96 13.65 -6.29
CA PRO A 81 -8.03 14.62 -6.49
C PRO A 81 -9.05 14.14 -7.53
N VAL A 82 -10.33 14.42 -7.30
CA VAL A 82 -11.39 14.28 -8.33
C VAL A 82 -11.01 15.09 -9.57
N GLY A 83 -11.25 14.52 -10.76
CA GLY A 83 -10.94 15.17 -12.04
C GLY A 83 -9.48 15.05 -12.50
N THR A 84 -8.63 14.31 -11.77
CA THR A 84 -7.25 14.04 -12.21
C THR A 84 -7.25 13.09 -13.41
N GLU A 85 -6.80 13.57 -14.59
CA GLU A 85 -6.60 12.73 -15.77
C GLU A 85 -5.19 12.12 -15.86
N ALA A 86 -4.16 12.83 -15.37
CA ALA A 86 -2.76 12.63 -15.77
C ALA A 86 -1.92 11.69 -14.87
N ASN A 87 -2.49 11.10 -13.82
CA ASN A 87 -1.72 10.26 -12.89
C ASN A 87 -2.60 9.20 -12.23
N ARG A 88 -3.33 8.46 -13.07
CA ARG A 88 -4.19 7.35 -12.65
C ARG A 88 -3.32 6.33 -11.92
N PRO A 89 -3.51 6.11 -10.60
CA PRO A 89 -2.83 5.01 -9.93
C PRO A 89 -3.38 3.75 -10.58
N ALA A 90 -2.55 3.05 -11.35
CA ALA A 90 -2.94 1.76 -11.89
C ALA A 90 -3.24 0.83 -10.70
N LEU A 91 -4.47 0.36 -10.62
CA LEU A 91 -4.79 -0.73 -9.72
C LEU A 91 -4.11 -2.00 -10.26
N PRO A 92 -3.88 -3.00 -9.41
CA PRO A 92 -3.42 -4.30 -9.87
C PRO A 92 -4.28 -4.78 -11.06
N GLY A 93 -3.65 -5.27 -12.13
CA GLY A 93 -4.35 -5.66 -13.36
C GLY A 93 -4.62 -4.52 -14.37
N GLY A 94 -4.07 -3.32 -14.15
CA GLY A 94 -4.19 -2.21 -15.12
C GLY A 94 -5.53 -1.49 -15.09
N VAL A 95 -6.37 -1.78 -14.08
CA VAL A 95 -7.66 -1.11 -13.90
C VAL A 95 -7.42 0.32 -13.44
N VAL A 96 -8.07 1.26 -14.13
CA VAL A 96 -8.09 2.66 -13.74
C VAL A 96 -9.39 2.92 -12.98
N PRO A 97 -9.33 3.38 -11.72
CA PRO A 97 -10.53 3.76 -11.00
C PRO A 97 -11.10 5.06 -11.60
N PRO A 98 -12.43 5.18 -11.77
CA PRO A 98 -13.05 6.39 -12.31
C PRO A 98 -12.80 7.57 -11.37
N THR A 99 -12.14 8.63 -11.87
CA THR A 99 -11.79 9.84 -11.10
C THR A 99 -12.86 10.95 -11.16
N GLU A 100 -14.00 10.68 -11.78
CA GLU A 100 -15.09 11.64 -12.00
C GLU A 100 -15.86 11.97 -10.73
N LYS A 101 -15.82 11.08 -9.74
CA LYS A 101 -16.60 11.18 -8.49
C LYS A 101 -15.76 10.70 -7.32
N PRO A 102 -16.06 11.18 -6.09
CA PRO A 102 -15.43 10.64 -4.91
C PRO A 102 -15.66 9.13 -4.78
N GLY A 103 -14.61 8.39 -4.42
CA GLY A 103 -14.67 6.95 -4.26
C GLY A 103 -13.46 6.38 -3.54
N ALA A 104 -13.58 5.15 -3.06
CA ALA A 104 -12.53 4.45 -2.34
C ALA A 104 -12.38 3.02 -2.88
N TRP A 105 -11.13 2.62 -3.18
CA TRP A 105 -10.80 1.28 -3.68
C TRP A 105 -9.74 0.65 -2.79
N LEU A 106 -10.12 -0.43 -2.11
CA LEU A 106 -9.17 -1.27 -1.39
C LEU A 106 -8.59 -2.29 -2.36
N CYS A 107 -7.28 -2.26 -2.54
CA CYS A 107 -6.53 -3.25 -3.29
C CYS A 107 -5.83 -4.18 -2.30
N THR A 108 -6.01 -5.48 -2.51
CA THR A 108 -5.40 -6.57 -1.76
C THR A 108 -4.60 -7.45 -2.70
#